data_AF-A0A7W1IA40-F1
#
_entry.id   AF-A0A7W1IA40-F1
#
_cell.length_a   1.000
_cell.length_b   1.000
_cell.length_c   1.000
_cell.angle_alpha   90.00
_cell.angle_beta   90.00
_cell.angle_gamma   90.00
#
_symmetry.space_group_name_H-M   'P 1'
#
loop_
_entity.id
_entity.type
_entity.pdbx_description
1 polymer ?
#
loop_
_entity_poly.entity_id
_entity_poly.type
_entity_poly.pdbx_seq_one_letter_code
_entity_poly.pdbx_strand_id
1 'polypeptide(L)'
;RIGGGMMDVKRSHELWKIFGGPAAMIKRGDWVDRPSYGIPYGYAVTGMLIAEGLSTQNKMEDVRPVLKTVTAISKAARIPDFAGAGQ
;
A
#
# COMPACT_ATOMS: atom_id res chain seq x y z
N ARG A 1 13.05 12.60 2.85
CA ARG A 1 12.08 12.49 3.96
C ARG A 1 10.76 12.08 3.34
N ILE A 2 10.10 11.07 3.90
CA ILE A 2 8.82 10.53 3.40
C ILE A 2 7.86 10.62 4.57
N GLY A 3 6.75 11.33 4.43
CA GLY A 3 5.78 11.52 5.51
C GLY A 3 6.36 12.00 6.86
N GLY A 4 7.48 12.73 6.86
CA GLY A 4 8.17 13.19 8.08
C GLY A 4 9.15 12.19 8.74
N GLY A 5 9.26 10.96 8.24
CA GLY A 5 10.16 9.92 8.76
C GLY A 5 11.38 9.62 7.87
N MET A 6 12.16 8.62 8.31
CA MET A 6 13.27 8.00 7.57
C MET A 6 12.87 6.59 7.15
N MET A 7 13.01 6.28 5.86
CA MET A 7 12.67 4.97 5.29
C MET A 7 13.68 4.62 4.19
N ASP A 8 14.17 3.38 4.21
CA ASP A 8 14.95 2.84 3.09
C ASP A 8 13.99 2.44 1.97
N VAL A 9 13.79 3.34 1.02
CA VAL A 9 12.86 3.16 -0.11
C VAL A 9 13.27 1.98 -0.98
N LYS A 10 14.56 1.83 -1.26
CA LYS A 10 15.04 0.76 -2.16
C LYS A 10 14.74 -0.59 -1.54
N ARG A 11 15.17 -0.79 -0.29
CA ARG A 11 14.96 -2.05 0.42
C ARG A 11 13.48 -2.34 0.62
N SER A 12 12.70 -1.33 1.00
CA SER A 12 11.26 -1.50 1.23
C SER A 12 10.52 -1.86 -0.06
N HIS A 13 10.86 -1.23 -1.18
CA HIS A 13 10.28 -1.56 -2.49
C HIS A 13 10.65 -3.00 -2.93
N GLU A 14 11.89 -3.44 -2.73
CA GLU A 14 12.29 -4.82 -3.03
C GLU A 14 11.54 -5.83 -2.17
N LEU A 15 11.39 -5.56 -0.87
CA LEU A 15 10.62 -6.41 0.04
C LEU A 15 9.13 -6.43 -0.30
N TRP A 16 8.56 -5.30 -0.70
CA TRP A 16 7.16 -5.20 -1.12
C TRP A 16 6.82 -6.15 -2.26
N LYS A 17 7.73 -6.33 -3.23
CA LYS A 17 7.53 -7.23 -4.37
C LYS A 17 7.37 -8.71 -3.97
N ILE A 18 7.99 -9.12 -2.86
CA ILE A 18 7.93 -10.50 -2.35
C ILE A 18 6.97 -10.66 -1.17
N PHE A 19 6.42 -9.55 -0.66
CA PHE A 19 5.51 -9.58 0.47
C PHE A 19 4.14 -10.11 0.01
N GLY A 20 3.86 -11.37 0.35
CA GLY A 20 2.64 -12.07 -0.08
C GLY A 20 1.35 -11.63 0.61
N GLY A 21 1.44 -10.85 1.70
CA GLY A 21 0.29 -10.41 2.50
C GLY A 21 -0.78 -9.66 1.67
N PRO A 22 -0.42 -8.58 0.96
CA PRO A 22 -1.32 -7.86 0.07
C PRO A 22 -1.99 -8.77 -0.97
N ALA A 23 -1.22 -9.62 -1.65
CA ALA A 23 -1.75 -10.50 -2.69
C ALA A 23 -2.74 -11.53 -2.12
N ALA A 24 -2.42 -12.14 -0.97
CA ALA A 24 -3.30 -13.10 -0.31
C ALA A 24 -4.62 -12.44 0.14
N MET A 25 -4.53 -11.23 0.68
CA MET A 25 -5.71 -10.46 1.12
C MET A 25 -6.59 -10.02 -0.07
N ILE A 26 -5.99 -9.50 -1.13
CA ILE A 26 -6.71 -9.12 -2.36
C ILE A 26 -7.43 -10.35 -2.94
N LYS A 27 -6.74 -11.51 -2.97
CA LYS A 27 -7.32 -12.76 -3.46
C LYS A 27 -8.53 -13.21 -2.61
N ARG A 28 -8.47 -13.02 -1.30
CA ARG A 28 -9.60 -13.30 -0.41
C ARG A 28 -10.80 -12.42 -0.77
N GLY A 29 -10.58 -11.14 -1.08
CA GLY A 29 -11.60 -10.24 -1.61
C GLY A 29 -12.59 -9.71 -0.57
N ASP A 30 -12.67 -10.35 0.59
CA ASP A 30 -13.43 -9.90 1.75
C ASP A 30 -12.58 -9.93 3.03
N TRP A 31 -12.26 -8.76 3.57
CA TRP A 31 -11.72 -8.71 4.92
C TRP A 31 -12.83 -8.93 5.94
N VAL A 32 -12.67 -9.98 6.74
CA VAL A 32 -13.79 -10.59 7.48
C VAL A 32 -14.09 -9.88 8.80
N ASP A 33 -13.16 -9.12 9.38
CA ASP A 33 -13.37 -8.53 10.71
C ASP A 33 -12.93 -7.06 10.82
N ARG A 34 -13.83 -6.23 11.37
CA ARG A 34 -13.57 -4.80 11.63
C ARG A 34 -12.49 -4.57 12.72
N PRO A 35 -12.38 -5.38 13.79
CA PRO A 35 -11.34 -5.19 14.81
C PRO A 35 -9.90 -5.27 14.26
N SER A 36 -9.66 -6.07 13.22
CA SER A 36 -8.33 -6.22 12.60
C SER A 36 -8.11 -5.29 11.41
N TYR A 37 -8.96 -4.27 11.23
CA TYR A 37 -8.84 -3.26 10.17
C TYR A 37 -7.45 -2.62 10.07
N GLY A 38 -6.75 -2.50 11.21
CA GLY A 38 -5.39 -1.96 11.26
C GLY A 38 -4.37 -2.75 10.42
N ILE A 39 -4.58 -4.04 10.19
CA ILE A 39 -3.68 -4.88 9.39
C ILE A 39 -3.71 -4.47 7.90
N PRO A 40 -4.84 -4.54 7.19
CA PRO A 40 -4.89 -4.12 5.79
C PRO A 40 -4.62 -2.62 5.65
N TYR A 41 -5.03 -1.79 6.61
CA TYR A 41 -4.67 -0.37 6.65
C TYR A 41 -3.14 -0.18 6.69
N GLY A 42 -2.43 -0.92 7.54
CA GLY A 42 -0.98 -0.89 7.62
C GLY A 42 -0.29 -1.24 6.30
N TYR A 43 -0.81 -2.24 5.57
CA TYR A 43 -0.26 -2.58 4.25
C TYR A 43 -0.48 -1.45 3.24
N ALA A 44 -1.67 -0.85 3.25
CA ALA A 44 -2.01 0.24 2.36
C ALA A 44 -1.15 1.49 2.64
N VAL A 45 -0.94 1.84 3.92
CA VAL A 45 -0.06 2.96 4.34
C VAL A 45 1.39 2.69 3.94
N THR A 46 1.86 1.46 4.17
CA THR A 46 3.22 1.06 3.77
C THR A 46 3.41 1.22 2.26
N GLY A 47 2.46 0.77 1.44
CA GLY A 47 2.49 0.96 0.00
C GLY A 47 2.50 2.44 -0.40
N MET A 48 1.70 3.29 0.25
CA MET A 48 1.70 4.74 0.01
C MET A 48 3.06 5.38 0.32
N LEU A 49 3.69 5.03 1.43
CA LEU A 49 5.02 5.55 1.80
C LEU A 49 6.10 5.09 0.80
N ILE A 50 6.02 3.85 0.32
CA ILE A 50 6.91 3.36 -0.75
C ILE A 50 6.69 4.17 -2.03
N ALA A 51 5.43 4.38 -2.44
CA ALA A 51 5.09 5.14 -3.63
C ALA A 51 5.55 6.60 -3.55
N GLU A 52 5.35 7.26 -2.41
CA GLU A 52 5.86 8.61 -2.14
C GLU A 52 7.39 8.63 -2.27
N GLY A 53 8.08 7.71 -1.60
CA GLY A 53 9.54 7.60 -1.67
C GLY A 53 10.07 7.39 -3.08
N LEU A 54 9.43 6.52 -3.87
CA LEU A 54 9.78 6.29 -5.28
C LEU A 54 9.51 7.54 -6.13
N SER A 55 8.41 8.25 -5.88
CA SER A 55 8.07 9.50 -6.58
C SER A 55 9.11 10.59 -6.32
N THR A 56 9.57 10.76 -5.07
CA THR A 56 10.66 11.71 -4.76
C THR A 56 11.99 11.37 -5.44
N GLN A 57 12.17 10.14 -5.90
CA GLN A 57 13.33 9.66 -6.66
C GLN A 57 13.10 9.64 -8.18
N ASN A 58 11.98 10.19 -8.67
CA ASN A 58 11.56 10.17 -10.07
C ASN A 58 11.40 8.77 -10.69
N LYS A 59 11.17 7.72 -9.88
CA LYS A 59 10.98 6.32 -10.34
C LYS A 59 9.51 6.00 -10.62
N MET A 60 8.89 6.74 -11.53
CA MET A 60 7.44 6.71 -11.75
C MET A 60 6.94 5.37 -12.33
N GLU A 61 7.80 4.60 -12.96
CA GLU A 61 7.56 3.24 -13.42
C GLU A 61 7.24 2.27 -12.27
N ASP A 62 7.89 2.46 -11.11
CA ASP A 62 7.71 1.65 -9.92
C ASP A 62 6.55 2.14 -9.03
N VAL A 63 6.18 3.43 -9.13
CA VAL A 63 5.07 4.01 -8.36
C VAL A 63 3.72 3.40 -8.75
N ARG A 64 3.45 3.28 -10.06
CA ARG A 64 2.13 2.85 -10.56
C ARG A 64 1.73 1.44 -10.08
N PRO A 65 2.59 0.41 -10.15
CA PRO A 65 2.28 -0.90 -9.60
C PRO A 65 1.96 -0.87 -8.11
N VAL A 66 2.73 -0.11 -7.31
CA VAL A 66 2.53 -0.01 -5.86
C VAL A 66 1.17 0.61 -5.55
N LEU A 67 0.83 1.73 -6.19
CA LEU A 67 -0.47 2.39 -5.99
C LEU A 67 -1.64 1.50 -6.43
N LYS A 68 -1.49 0.73 -7.52
CA LYS A 68 -2.50 -0.24 -7.95
C LYS A 68 -2.75 -1.30 -6.87
N THR A 69 -1.69 -1.80 -6.24
CA THR A 69 -1.81 -2.75 -5.11
C THR A 69 -2.49 -2.09 -3.91
N VAL A 70 -2.15 -0.84 -3.56
CA VAL A 70 -2.81 -0.08 -2.48
C VAL A 70 -4.31 0.05 -2.73
N THR A 71 -4.74 0.47 -3.92
CA THR A 71 -6.17 0.59 -4.26
C THR A 71 -6.88 -0.76 -4.15
N ALA A 72 -6.25 -1.84 -4.59
CA ALA A 72 -6.81 -3.19 -4.50
C ALA A 72 -6.96 -3.66 -3.04
N ILE A 73 -5.97 -3.38 -2.18
CA ILE A 73 -6.05 -3.63 -0.74
C ILE A 73 -7.23 -2.88 -0.14
N SER A 74 -7.33 -1.57 -0.38
CA SER A 74 -8.38 -0.73 0.22
C SER A 74 -9.77 -1.20 -0.20
N LYS A 75 -9.94 -1.63 -1.45
CA LYS A 75 -11.19 -2.23 -1.93
C LYS A 75 -11.51 -3.56 -1.24
N ALA A 76 -10.55 -4.49 -1.19
CA ALA A 76 -10.73 -5.80 -0.58
C ALA A 76 -11.02 -5.72 0.93
N ALA A 77 -10.41 -4.73 1.60
CA ALA A 77 -10.57 -4.50 3.03
C ALA A 77 -11.68 -3.50 3.39
N ARG A 78 -12.40 -2.97 2.39
CA ARG A 78 -13.48 -1.98 2.56
C ARG A 78 -13.03 -0.79 3.42
N ILE A 79 -11.84 -0.28 3.11
CA ILE A 79 -11.22 0.87 3.76
C ILE A 79 -11.73 2.13 3.05
N PRO A 80 -12.71 2.85 3.61
CA PRO A 80 -13.26 4.05 2.96
C PRO A 80 -12.17 5.12 2.84
N ASP A 81 -12.21 5.86 1.73
CA ASP A 81 -11.45 7.10 1.51
C ASP A 81 -9.91 7.04 1.64
N PHE A 82 -9.33 5.83 1.64
CA PHE A 82 -7.90 5.62 1.91
C PHE A 82 -6.94 6.35 0.95
N ALA A 83 -7.36 6.57 -0.31
CA ALA A 83 -6.53 7.18 -1.34
C ALA A 83 -7.26 8.30 -2.10
N GLY A 84 -8.23 8.97 -1.46
CA GLY A 84 -9.09 9.92 -2.16
C GLY A 84 -9.95 9.27 -3.25
N ALA A 85 -10.24 7.97 -3.14
CA ALA A 85 -11.17 7.24 -4.00
C ALA A 85 -12.61 7.66 -3.65
N GLY A 86 -12.91 8.92 -3.96
CA GLY A 86 -14.12 9.66 -3.59
C GLY A 86 -14.08 11.09 -4.12
N GLN A 87 -13.49 11.30 -5.31
CA GLN A 87 -13.81 12.39 -6.25
C GLN A 87 -13.71 11.84 -7.68
#